data_AF-A0A644WZ20-F1
#
_entry.id   AF-A0A644WZ20-F1
#
_cell.length_a   1.000
_cell.length_b   1.000
_cell.length_c   1.000
_cell.angle_alpha   90.00
_cell.angle_beta   90.00
_cell.angle_gamma   90.00
#
_symmetry.space_group_name_H-M   'P 1'
#
loop_
_entity.id
_entity.type
_entity.pdbx_description
1 polymer ?
#
loop_
_entity_poly.entity_id
_entity_poly.type
_entity_poly.pdbx_seq_one_letter_code
_entity_poly.pdbx_strand_id
1 'polypeptide(L)'
;MMDKYKSALINSASKLDAITDSCGVITKLAASIIEEDSKTATVSLLKKISEVVDNQNYKIEIKRVAHLVNSNLIEYYGYTTLQNICKPDTEKPEDTRTLEELLDELNALVGLETVKDKVNDLIAYQKVQKLRRESNLYSSKNTLHLAFTGNPGTGKTTVARIVGYIYKQIGLLSKGHFIEVSRTDLIAGYQGQTALKVKSVIEKAKGGVLFIDEAYSITENDQSDSYGRECLTELTKALEDYRDDLVVIVAGYTEPMNNFFDFNPGLKSRFNSFIEFPDYSVEELEKILISMCDNNDYILDENTLKVIRDFLEDSVFKKDGNFANGRLVRNLYDDLVMNHARRIINIEHPTRADLATIINYDFKSLL
;
A
#
# COMPACT_ATOMS: atom_id res chain seq x y z
N MET A 1 -29.03 14.26 -9.52
CA MET A 1 -28.10 15.11 -8.73
C MET A 1 -26.89 15.59 -9.52
N MET A 2 -26.26 14.74 -10.36
CA MET A 2 -25.06 15.11 -11.15
C MET A 2 -25.25 16.30 -12.11
N ASP A 3 -26.43 16.46 -12.72
CA ASP A 3 -26.70 17.57 -13.68
C ASP A 3 -26.62 18.97 -13.07
N LYS A 4 -26.87 19.11 -11.76
CA LYS A 4 -26.80 20.41 -11.08
C LYS A 4 -25.35 20.92 -11.04
N TYR A 5 -24.38 20.04 -10.79
CA TYR A 5 -22.97 20.42 -10.69
C TYR A 5 -22.35 20.65 -12.08
N LYS A 6 -22.74 19.85 -13.08
CA LYS A 6 -22.34 20.04 -14.48
C LYS A 6 -22.76 21.42 -15.00
N SER A 7 -24.03 21.77 -14.80
CA SER A 7 -24.57 23.07 -15.23
C SER A 7 -23.94 24.24 -14.46
N ALA A 8 -23.72 24.10 -13.15
CA ALA A 8 -23.04 25.13 -12.36
C ALA A 8 -21.60 25.39 -12.83
N LEU A 9 -20.83 24.34 -13.11
CA LEU A 9 -19.45 24.45 -13.59
C LEU A 9 -19.39 25.15 -14.96
N ILE A 10 -20.19 24.70 -15.95
CA ILE A 10 -20.25 25.33 -17.28
C ILE A 10 -20.68 26.79 -17.21
N ASN A 11 -21.71 27.11 -16.42
CA ASN A 11 -22.23 28.49 -16.32
C ASN A 11 -21.19 29.43 -15.70
N SER A 12 -20.51 28.98 -14.62
CA SER A 12 -19.45 29.76 -13.99
C SER A 12 -18.22 29.92 -14.88
N ALA A 13 -17.82 28.86 -15.60
CA ALA A 13 -16.73 28.88 -16.57
C ALA A 13 -17.02 29.84 -17.73
N SER A 14 -18.24 29.80 -18.29
CA SER A 14 -18.66 30.71 -19.37
C SER A 14 -18.66 32.17 -18.93
N LYS A 15 -19.07 32.43 -17.68
CA LYS A 15 -19.03 33.78 -17.12
C LYS A 15 -17.59 34.26 -16.92
N LEU A 16 -16.69 33.40 -16.44
CA LEU A 16 -15.28 33.72 -16.29
C LEU A 16 -14.62 33.98 -17.64
N ASP A 17 -14.96 33.19 -18.65
CA ASP A 17 -14.45 33.32 -20.01
C ASP A 17 -14.80 34.70 -20.60
N ALA A 18 -16.06 35.11 -20.49
CA ALA A 18 -16.55 36.39 -21.00
C ALA A 18 -15.90 37.61 -20.33
N ILE A 19 -15.66 37.56 -19.02
CA ILE A 19 -15.09 38.71 -18.27
C ILE A 19 -13.56 38.76 -18.36
N THR A 20 -12.91 37.68 -18.77
CA THR A 20 -11.45 37.61 -18.97
C THR A 20 -11.06 37.75 -20.45
N ASP A 21 -12.04 37.82 -21.34
CA ASP A 21 -11.86 37.84 -22.81
C ASP A 21 -11.08 36.61 -23.33
N SER A 22 -11.35 35.45 -22.74
CA SER A 22 -10.62 34.20 -23.02
C SER A 22 -11.06 33.48 -24.30
N CYS A 23 -11.92 34.10 -25.13
CA CYS A 23 -12.37 33.59 -26.44
C CYS A 23 -12.88 32.13 -26.44
N GLY A 24 -13.58 31.71 -25.39
CA GLY A 24 -14.19 30.40 -25.24
C GLY A 24 -13.28 29.29 -24.71
N VAL A 25 -12.01 29.59 -24.40
CA VAL A 25 -11.03 28.58 -23.93
C VAL A 25 -11.43 27.99 -22.58
N ILE A 26 -11.86 28.81 -21.62
CA ILE A 26 -12.22 28.36 -20.27
C ILE A 26 -13.51 27.52 -20.33
N THR A 27 -14.47 27.95 -21.16
CA THR A 27 -15.71 27.21 -21.41
C THR A 27 -15.45 25.85 -22.05
N LYS A 28 -14.54 25.78 -23.03
CA LYS A 28 -14.17 24.53 -23.70
C LYS A 28 -13.49 23.56 -22.76
N LEU A 29 -12.61 24.05 -21.88
CA LEU A 29 -11.98 23.22 -20.85
C LEU A 29 -13.04 22.63 -19.89
N ALA A 30 -14.00 23.43 -19.44
CA ALA A 30 -15.10 22.95 -18.61
C ALA A 30 -15.99 21.91 -19.32
N ALA A 31 -16.24 22.08 -20.62
CA ALA A 31 -16.98 21.10 -21.43
C ALA A 31 -16.22 19.77 -21.53
N SER A 32 -14.93 19.79 -21.86
CA SER A 32 -14.09 18.57 -21.91
C SER A 32 -14.01 17.85 -20.55
N ILE A 33 -14.05 18.57 -19.44
CA ILE A 33 -14.11 17.96 -18.09
C ILE A 33 -15.43 17.20 -17.89
N ILE A 34 -16.55 17.72 -18.39
CA ILE A 34 -17.89 17.16 -18.17
C ILE A 34 -18.22 16.02 -19.14
N GLU A 35 -17.72 16.12 -20.36
CA GLU A 35 -17.99 15.16 -21.44
C GLU A 35 -16.98 14.00 -21.45
N GLU A 36 -15.71 14.28 -21.21
CA GLU A 36 -14.61 13.32 -21.42
C GLU A 36 -13.85 12.94 -20.13
N ASP A 37 -14.24 13.50 -18.97
CA ASP A 37 -13.51 13.36 -17.70
C ASP A 37 -12.00 13.66 -17.82
N SER A 38 -11.69 14.69 -18.62
CA SER A 38 -10.32 14.99 -19.02
C SER A 38 -9.49 15.61 -17.90
N LYS A 39 -8.60 14.81 -17.31
CA LYS A 39 -7.65 15.25 -16.26
C LYS A 39 -6.73 16.39 -16.74
N THR A 40 -6.32 16.36 -18.01
CA THR A 40 -5.47 17.41 -18.60
C THR A 40 -6.22 18.72 -18.74
N ALA A 41 -7.52 18.67 -19.07
CA ALA A 41 -8.39 19.84 -19.08
C ALA A 41 -8.60 20.40 -17.67
N THR A 42 -8.75 19.54 -16.65
CA THR A 42 -8.84 19.93 -15.23
C THR A 42 -7.62 20.70 -14.76
N VAL A 43 -6.41 20.18 -15.01
CA VAL A 43 -5.16 20.87 -14.65
C VAL A 43 -5.03 22.21 -15.40
N SER A 44 -5.37 22.24 -16.68
CA SER A 44 -5.31 23.46 -17.49
C SER A 44 -6.30 24.53 -17.02
N LEU A 45 -7.52 24.12 -16.63
CA LEU A 45 -8.53 25.01 -16.08
C LEU A 45 -8.10 25.61 -14.75
N LEU A 46 -7.55 24.80 -13.84
CA LEU A 46 -7.03 25.28 -12.56
C LEU A 46 -5.86 26.25 -12.72
N LYS A 47 -4.96 25.98 -13.67
CA LYS A 47 -3.88 26.91 -14.00
C LYS A 47 -4.43 28.26 -14.48
N LYS A 48 -5.44 28.25 -15.35
CA LYS A 48 -6.12 29.46 -15.81
C LYS A 48 -6.81 30.22 -14.68
N ILE A 49 -7.44 29.51 -13.74
CA ILE A 49 -8.03 30.13 -12.54
C ILE A 49 -6.94 30.80 -11.69
N SER A 50 -5.80 30.14 -11.45
CA SER A 50 -4.67 30.72 -10.71
C SER A 50 -4.14 31.97 -11.42
N GLU A 51 -3.92 31.91 -12.74
CA GLU A 51 -3.48 33.06 -13.55
C GLU A 51 -4.40 34.28 -13.37
N VAL A 52 -5.71 34.08 -13.28
CA VAL A 52 -6.68 35.16 -13.06
C VAL A 52 -6.66 35.69 -11.61
N VAL A 53 -6.55 34.79 -10.63
CA VAL A 53 -6.52 35.14 -9.21
C VAL A 53 -5.25 35.91 -8.85
N ASP A 54 -4.10 35.48 -9.38
CA ASP A 54 -2.79 36.04 -9.06
C ASP A 54 -2.48 37.33 -9.81
N ASN A 55 -3.18 37.59 -10.93
CA ASN A 55 -2.96 38.79 -11.73
C ASN A 55 -3.49 40.06 -11.01
N GLN A 56 -2.61 41.03 -10.83
CA GLN A 56 -2.90 42.29 -10.13
C GLN A 56 -3.79 43.25 -10.93
N ASN A 57 -3.90 43.07 -12.24
CA ASN A 57 -4.67 43.93 -13.13
C ASN A 57 -6.18 43.60 -13.13
N TYR A 58 -6.58 42.42 -12.65
CA TYR A 58 -7.99 42.05 -12.58
C TYR A 58 -8.68 42.59 -11.32
N LYS A 59 -9.86 43.19 -11.53
CA LYS A 59 -10.72 43.67 -10.45
C LYS A 59 -11.17 42.53 -9.53
N ILE A 60 -11.48 42.86 -8.28
CA ILE A 60 -11.94 41.92 -7.24
C ILE A 60 -13.13 41.07 -7.73
N GLU A 61 -14.03 41.65 -8.52
CA GLU A 61 -15.19 40.95 -9.08
C GLU A 61 -14.80 39.79 -10.00
N ILE A 62 -13.75 39.94 -10.82
CA ILE A 62 -13.26 38.89 -11.72
C ILE A 62 -12.62 37.77 -10.90
N LYS A 63 -11.86 38.12 -9.86
CA LYS A 63 -11.26 37.14 -8.94
C LYS A 63 -12.33 36.32 -8.20
N ARG A 64 -13.45 36.96 -7.79
CA ARG A 64 -14.58 36.25 -7.19
C ARG A 64 -15.19 35.22 -8.13
N VAL A 65 -15.33 35.54 -9.42
CA VAL A 65 -15.83 34.57 -10.41
C VAL A 65 -14.82 33.44 -10.61
N ALA A 66 -13.52 33.71 -10.63
CA ALA A 66 -12.48 32.67 -10.69
C ALA A 66 -12.54 31.71 -9.49
N HIS A 67 -12.70 32.24 -8.27
CA HIS A 67 -12.93 31.42 -7.08
C HIS A 67 -14.24 30.62 -7.14
N LEU A 68 -15.30 31.18 -7.73
CA LEU A 68 -16.56 30.46 -7.92
C LEU A 68 -16.40 29.27 -8.87
N VAL A 69 -15.64 29.42 -9.97
CA VAL A 69 -15.31 28.30 -10.87
C VAL A 69 -14.54 27.21 -10.11
N ASN A 70 -13.57 27.59 -9.28
CA ASN A 70 -12.83 26.64 -8.45
C ASN A 70 -13.74 25.90 -7.47
N SER A 71 -14.65 26.61 -6.79
CA SER A 71 -15.62 26.00 -5.87
C SER A 71 -16.52 25.01 -6.59
N ASN A 72 -17.06 25.37 -7.75
CA ASN A 72 -17.92 24.49 -8.54
C ASN A 72 -17.16 23.26 -9.08
N LEU A 73 -15.86 23.42 -9.38
CA LEU A 73 -15.00 22.31 -9.77
C LEU A 73 -14.76 21.35 -8.59
N ILE A 74 -14.57 21.89 -7.37
CA ILE A 74 -14.49 21.09 -6.13
C ILE A 74 -15.79 20.36 -5.84
N GLU A 75 -16.93 21.01 -6.02
CA GLU A 75 -18.24 20.37 -5.87
C GLU A 75 -18.49 19.27 -6.92
N TYR A 76 -17.94 19.42 -8.14
CA TYR A 76 -18.07 18.43 -9.20
C TYR A 76 -17.24 17.17 -8.95
N TYR A 77 -15.95 17.32 -8.59
CA TYR A 77 -15.02 16.20 -8.42
C TYR A 77 -14.89 15.68 -6.98
N GLY A 78 -15.16 16.52 -6.00
CA GLY A 78 -14.69 16.34 -4.62
C GLY A 78 -13.22 16.76 -4.45
N TYR A 79 -12.90 17.32 -3.28
CA TYR A 79 -11.58 17.88 -2.96
C TYR A 79 -10.46 16.84 -3.11
N THR A 80 -10.66 15.62 -2.60
CA THR A 80 -9.66 14.54 -2.65
C THR A 80 -9.33 14.10 -4.07
N THR A 81 -10.35 13.97 -4.92
CA THR A 81 -10.19 13.60 -6.33
C THR A 81 -9.42 14.68 -7.08
N LEU A 82 -9.75 15.95 -6.85
CA LEU A 82 -9.03 17.09 -7.42
C LEU A 82 -7.57 17.15 -6.98
N GLN A 83 -7.29 16.94 -5.70
CA GLN A 83 -5.90 16.86 -5.23
C GLN A 83 -5.10 15.78 -5.96
N ASN A 84 -5.72 14.63 -6.24
CA ASN A 84 -5.07 13.53 -6.96
C ASN A 84 -4.86 13.84 -8.45
N ILE A 85 -5.74 14.63 -9.07
CA ILE A 85 -5.58 15.08 -10.46
C ILE A 85 -4.50 16.17 -10.58
N CYS A 86 -4.38 17.04 -9.57
CA CYS A 86 -3.47 18.18 -9.57
C CYS A 86 -2.04 17.84 -9.17
N LYS A 87 -1.85 16.73 -8.46
CA LYS A 87 -0.53 16.14 -8.30
C LYS A 87 -0.18 15.50 -9.64
N PRO A 88 0.86 15.98 -10.36
CA PRO A 88 1.50 15.13 -11.36
C PRO A 88 1.92 13.84 -10.65
N ASP A 89 2.39 12.82 -11.38
CA ASP A 89 3.22 11.76 -10.81
C ASP A 89 4.56 12.32 -10.27
N THR A 90 4.54 13.42 -9.49
CA THR A 90 5.58 13.80 -8.57
C THR A 90 5.63 12.70 -7.54
N GLU A 91 6.65 11.87 -7.75
CA GLU A 91 7.23 10.89 -6.85
C GLU A 91 6.74 11.09 -5.41
N LYS A 92 6.12 10.03 -4.87
CA LYS A 92 5.90 9.89 -3.43
C LYS A 92 7.15 10.41 -2.70
N PRO A 93 7.02 11.18 -1.61
CA PRO A 93 8.16 11.75 -0.91
C PRO A 93 9.23 10.68 -0.78
N GLU A 94 10.36 10.96 -1.39
CA GLU A 94 11.42 10.00 -1.54
C GLU A 94 11.83 9.56 -0.13
N ASP A 95 11.77 8.25 0.15
CA ASP A 95 12.14 7.73 1.46
C ASP A 95 13.61 8.07 1.74
N THR A 96 13.82 8.93 2.73
CA THR A 96 15.14 9.46 3.13
C THR A 96 15.82 8.61 4.19
N ARG A 97 15.17 7.54 4.67
CA ARG A 97 15.75 6.66 5.68
C ARG A 97 17.01 5.99 5.16
N THR A 98 18.04 5.98 5.99
CA THR A 98 19.32 5.32 5.72
C THR A 98 19.16 3.81 5.74
N LEU A 99 20.15 3.10 5.19
CA LEU A 99 20.18 1.64 5.27
C LEU A 99 20.20 1.13 6.71
N GLU A 100 20.87 1.84 7.62
CA GLU A 100 20.96 1.48 9.03
C GLU A 100 19.58 1.58 9.71
N GLU A 101 18.87 2.70 9.51
CA GLU A 101 17.52 2.88 10.05
C GLU A 101 16.52 1.83 9.55
N LEU A 102 16.63 1.41 8.28
CA LEU A 102 15.76 0.37 7.70
C LEU A 102 16.09 -1.03 8.25
N LEU A 103 17.37 -1.29 8.53
CA LEU A 103 17.79 -2.53 9.18
C LEU A 103 17.34 -2.56 10.64
N ASP A 104 17.41 -1.44 11.34
CA ASP A 104 16.90 -1.30 12.70
C ASP A 104 15.38 -1.48 12.75
N GLU A 105 14.64 -0.91 11.79
CA GLU A 105 13.20 -1.12 11.64
C GLU A 105 12.87 -2.60 11.40
N LEU A 106 13.62 -3.29 10.54
CA LEU A 106 13.46 -4.73 10.30
C LEU A 106 13.74 -5.54 11.57
N ASN A 107 14.82 -5.21 12.29
CA ASN A 107 15.23 -5.90 13.50
C ASN A 107 14.27 -5.65 14.69
N ALA A 108 13.64 -4.48 14.72
CA ALA A 108 12.63 -4.10 15.71
C ALA A 108 11.31 -4.88 15.56
N LEU A 109 11.03 -5.48 14.38
CA LEU A 109 9.89 -6.36 14.23
C LEU A 109 9.99 -7.54 15.19
N VAL A 110 8.94 -7.77 15.96
CA VAL A 110 8.89 -8.87 16.94
C VAL A 110 9.00 -10.21 16.22
N GLY A 111 9.85 -11.10 16.73
CA GLY A 111 10.06 -12.45 16.19
C GLY A 111 10.71 -12.42 14.81
N LEU A 112 10.30 -13.36 13.94
CA LEU A 112 10.74 -13.43 12.54
C LEU A 112 12.27 -13.59 12.35
N GLU A 113 12.99 -14.17 13.31
CA GLU A 113 14.45 -14.31 13.23
C GLU A 113 14.93 -14.99 11.94
N THR A 114 14.25 -16.07 11.53
CA THR A 114 14.56 -16.76 10.26
C THR A 114 14.35 -15.90 9.01
N VAL A 115 13.41 -14.96 9.06
CA VAL A 115 13.15 -13.99 7.99
C VAL A 115 14.22 -12.91 7.99
N LYS A 116 14.55 -12.37 9.17
CA LYS A 116 15.60 -11.35 9.35
C LYS A 116 16.95 -11.87 8.85
N ASP A 117 17.32 -13.09 9.23
CA ASP A 117 18.56 -13.75 8.79
C ASP A 117 18.60 -13.88 7.26
N LYS A 118 17.53 -14.40 6.64
CA LYS A 118 17.44 -14.52 5.18
C LYS A 118 17.53 -13.16 4.48
N VAL A 119 16.90 -12.12 5.01
CA VAL A 119 16.99 -10.77 4.44
C VAL A 119 18.42 -10.22 4.57
N ASN A 120 19.06 -10.41 5.72
CA ASN A 120 20.46 -10.02 5.92
C ASN A 120 21.43 -10.76 4.98
N ASP A 121 21.24 -12.06 4.77
CA ASP A 121 22.02 -12.85 3.80
C ASP A 121 21.87 -12.31 2.38
N LEU A 122 20.64 -11.98 1.97
CA LEU A 122 20.37 -11.36 0.67
C LEU A 122 21.06 -10.00 0.54
N ILE A 123 21.03 -9.16 1.57
CA ILE A 123 21.70 -7.86 1.56
C ILE A 123 23.21 -8.03 1.44
N ALA A 124 23.80 -8.93 2.23
CA ALA A 124 25.23 -9.20 2.22
C ALA A 124 25.67 -9.71 0.84
N TYR A 125 24.94 -10.67 0.27
CA TYR A 125 25.18 -11.18 -1.07
C TYR A 125 25.16 -10.06 -2.10
N GLN A 126 24.14 -9.21 -2.10
CA GLN A 126 24.00 -8.14 -3.09
C GLN A 126 25.07 -7.05 -2.96
N LYS A 127 25.47 -6.71 -1.73
CA LYS A 127 26.62 -5.80 -1.49
C LYS A 127 27.90 -6.36 -2.11
N VAL A 128 28.20 -7.65 -1.91
CA VAL A 128 29.38 -8.30 -2.52
C VAL A 128 29.29 -8.29 -4.05
N GLN A 129 28.12 -8.60 -4.62
CA GLN A 129 27.93 -8.57 -6.08
C GLN A 129 28.13 -7.16 -6.66
N LYS A 130 27.74 -6.12 -5.93
CA LYS A 130 28.00 -4.72 -6.31
C LYS A 130 29.50 -4.42 -6.29
N LEU A 131 30.21 -4.75 -5.22
CA LEU A 131 31.67 -4.57 -5.10
C LEU A 131 32.44 -5.31 -6.21
N ARG A 132 31.99 -6.53 -6.57
CA ARG A 132 32.56 -7.29 -7.70
C ARG A 132 32.40 -6.54 -9.02
N ARG A 133 31.22 -5.97 -9.29
CA ARG A 133 30.96 -5.16 -10.50
C ARG A 133 31.83 -3.92 -10.54
N GLU A 134 31.93 -3.20 -9.44
CA GLU A 134 32.77 -2.00 -9.30
C GLU A 134 34.26 -2.32 -9.48
N SER A 135 34.67 -3.54 -9.11
CA SER A 135 36.04 -4.05 -9.29
C SER A 135 36.28 -4.70 -10.65
N ASN A 136 35.37 -4.56 -11.62
CA ASN A 136 35.43 -5.19 -12.95
C ASN A 136 35.55 -6.73 -12.93
N LEU A 137 35.06 -7.37 -11.86
CA LEU A 137 34.98 -8.82 -11.76
C LEU A 137 33.63 -9.32 -12.31
N TYR A 138 33.62 -10.57 -12.80
CA TYR A 138 32.38 -11.22 -13.16
C TYR A 138 31.44 -11.30 -11.94
N SER A 139 30.21 -10.80 -12.12
CA SER A 139 29.13 -10.83 -11.15
C SER A 139 27.94 -11.53 -11.79
N SER A 140 27.45 -12.59 -11.17
CA SER A 140 26.20 -13.22 -11.58
C SER A 140 25.05 -12.22 -11.52
N LYS A 141 24.23 -12.18 -12.58
CA LYS A 141 22.94 -11.49 -12.60
C LYS A 141 21.87 -12.45 -12.07
N ASN A 142 21.72 -12.51 -10.76
CA ASN A 142 20.65 -13.30 -10.15
C ASN A 142 19.35 -12.49 -10.17
N THR A 143 18.22 -13.18 -10.27
CA THR A 143 16.90 -12.57 -10.06
C THR A 143 16.77 -12.13 -8.59
N LEU A 144 15.98 -11.08 -8.35
CA LEU A 144 15.74 -10.53 -7.01
C LEU A 144 14.34 -10.85 -6.49
N HIS A 145 13.58 -11.65 -7.23
CA HIS A 145 12.19 -11.96 -6.94
C HIS A 145 12.08 -12.93 -5.75
N LEU A 146 11.14 -12.65 -4.84
CA LEU A 146 10.98 -13.37 -3.58
C LEU A 146 9.60 -14.03 -3.51
N ALA A 147 9.53 -15.20 -2.87
CA ALA A 147 8.27 -15.87 -2.55
C ALA A 147 8.09 -15.89 -1.04
N PHE A 148 7.01 -15.27 -0.54
CA PHE A 148 6.68 -15.17 0.88
C PHE A 148 5.54 -16.11 1.22
N THR A 149 5.81 -17.14 2.02
CA THR A 149 4.80 -18.13 2.41
C THR A 149 4.50 -18.05 3.90
N GLY A 150 3.24 -18.19 4.29
CA GLY A 150 2.84 -18.28 5.71
C GLY A 150 1.43 -17.77 5.97
N ASN A 151 0.95 -17.96 7.20
CA ASN A 151 -0.41 -17.60 7.61
C ASN A 151 -0.69 -16.09 7.60
N PRO A 152 -1.95 -15.63 7.65
CA PRO A 152 -2.26 -14.20 7.71
C PRO A 152 -1.64 -13.57 8.95
N GLY A 153 -1.28 -12.29 8.85
CA GLY A 153 -0.80 -11.52 10.00
C GLY A 153 0.60 -11.88 10.50
N THR A 154 1.39 -12.63 9.75
CA THR A 154 2.80 -12.95 10.07
C THR A 154 3.81 -11.88 9.60
N GLY A 155 3.34 -10.71 9.14
CA GLY A 155 4.23 -9.59 8.78
C GLY A 155 4.75 -9.56 7.34
N LYS A 156 4.30 -10.46 6.45
CA LYS A 156 4.72 -10.52 5.03
C LYS A 156 4.74 -9.17 4.31
N THR A 157 3.62 -8.44 4.31
CA THR A 157 3.50 -7.13 3.62
C THR A 157 4.40 -6.06 4.24
N THR A 158 4.56 -6.08 5.58
CA THR A 158 5.44 -5.15 6.29
C THR A 158 6.90 -5.38 5.89
N VAL A 159 7.37 -6.63 5.95
CA VAL A 159 8.75 -6.98 5.56
C VAL A 159 8.99 -6.68 4.08
N ALA A 160 8.03 -6.98 3.20
CA ALA A 160 8.15 -6.70 1.77
C ALA A 160 8.38 -5.21 1.47
N ARG A 161 7.71 -4.33 2.22
CA ARG A 161 7.86 -2.88 2.10
C ARG A 161 9.24 -2.42 2.54
N ILE A 162 9.73 -2.91 3.69
CA ILE A 162 11.08 -2.59 4.19
C ILE A 162 12.15 -3.07 3.21
N VAL A 163 12.03 -4.30 2.70
CA VAL A 163 12.94 -4.86 1.70
C VAL A 163 13.03 -3.98 0.44
N GLY A 164 11.92 -3.42 -0.03
CA GLY A 164 11.91 -2.49 -1.17
C GLY A 164 12.76 -1.26 -0.94
N TYR A 165 12.64 -0.64 0.23
CA TYR A 165 13.46 0.52 0.60
C TYR A 165 14.93 0.15 0.82
N ILE A 166 15.21 -1.01 1.43
CA ILE A 166 16.58 -1.52 1.58
C ILE A 166 17.23 -1.68 0.21
N TYR A 167 16.53 -2.30 -0.75
CA TYR A 167 17.02 -2.54 -2.11
C TYR A 167 17.31 -1.24 -2.87
N LYS A 168 16.52 -0.20 -2.63
CA LYS A 168 16.82 1.15 -3.11
C LYS A 168 18.11 1.69 -2.51
N GLN A 169 18.27 1.62 -1.19
CA GLN A 169 19.45 2.17 -0.50
C GLN A 169 20.77 1.49 -0.91
N ILE A 170 20.74 0.20 -1.26
CA ILE A 170 21.92 -0.50 -1.79
C ILE A 170 22.13 -0.32 -3.30
N GLY A 171 21.19 0.33 -3.99
CA GLY A 171 21.26 0.66 -5.41
C GLY A 171 20.84 -0.47 -6.36
N LEU A 172 19.95 -1.36 -5.91
CA LEU A 172 19.31 -2.39 -6.76
C LEU A 172 18.00 -1.90 -7.41
N LEU A 173 17.35 -0.92 -6.80
CA LEU A 173 16.10 -0.33 -7.28
C LEU A 173 16.28 1.19 -7.39
N SER A 174 15.75 1.78 -8.46
CA SER A 174 15.85 3.21 -8.71
C SER A 174 14.99 4.06 -7.76
N LYS A 175 13.85 3.56 -7.29
CA LYS A 175 12.87 4.31 -6.47
C LYS A 175 12.50 3.65 -5.14
N GLY A 176 12.44 2.32 -5.09
CA GLY A 176 12.09 1.54 -3.88
C GLY A 176 10.62 1.58 -3.47
N HIS A 177 9.73 2.19 -4.27
CA HIS A 177 8.32 2.28 -3.90
C HIS A 177 7.63 0.91 -3.94
N PHE A 178 6.56 0.80 -3.16
CA PHE A 178 5.80 -0.43 -3.01
C PHE A 178 4.44 -0.32 -3.72
N ILE A 179 4.13 -1.28 -4.59
CA ILE A 179 2.83 -1.46 -5.24
C ILE A 179 2.27 -2.82 -4.82
N GLU A 180 1.12 -2.80 -4.16
CA GLU A 180 0.39 -3.99 -3.73
C GLU A 180 -0.77 -4.26 -4.68
N VAL A 181 -0.91 -5.50 -5.12
CA VAL A 181 -1.97 -5.97 -6.01
C VAL A 181 -2.48 -7.34 -5.61
N SER A 182 -3.71 -7.61 -6.01
CA SER A 182 -4.37 -8.91 -5.88
C SER A 182 -4.81 -9.43 -7.25
N ARG A 183 -5.45 -10.61 -7.29
CA ARG A 183 -6.04 -11.17 -8.52
C ARG A 183 -6.94 -10.16 -9.26
N THR A 184 -7.77 -9.40 -8.54
CA THR A 184 -8.71 -8.45 -9.17
C THR A 184 -8.02 -7.28 -9.84
N ASP A 185 -6.78 -6.97 -9.46
CA ASP A 185 -5.98 -5.91 -10.06
C ASP A 185 -5.21 -6.37 -11.28
N LEU A 186 -4.98 -7.68 -11.43
CA LEU A 186 -4.22 -8.26 -12.53
C LEU A 186 -5.12 -8.80 -13.64
N ILE A 187 -6.25 -9.41 -13.28
CA ILE A 187 -7.16 -10.06 -14.24
C ILE A 187 -8.28 -9.07 -14.65
N ALA A 188 -8.57 -9.03 -15.94
CA ALA A 188 -9.69 -8.26 -16.51
C ALA A 188 -10.91 -9.17 -16.76
N GLY A 189 -12.10 -8.57 -16.90
CA GLY A 189 -13.33 -9.31 -17.20
C GLY A 189 -13.48 -9.72 -18.68
N TYR A 190 -12.56 -9.29 -19.56
CA TYR A 190 -12.64 -9.51 -21.01
C TYR A 190 -11.31 -10.02 -21.56
N GLN A 191 -11.39 -10.93 -22.53
CA GLN A 191 -10.23 -11.52 -23.19
C GLN A 191 -9.30 -10.48 -23.84
N GLY A 192 -7.99 -10.63 -23.66
CA GLY A 192 -6.97 -9.73 -24.21
C GLY A 192 -6.77 -8.42 -23.45
N GLN A 193 -7.60 -8.12 -22.45
CA GLN A 193 -7.38 -6.95 -21.57
C GLN A 193 -6.48 -7.27 -20.37
N THR A 194 -6.37 -8.54 -19.99
CA THR A 194 -5.53 -8.98 -18.87
C THR A 194 -4.06 -8.66 -19.11
N ALA A 195 -3.52 -8.94 -20.32
CA ALA A 195 -2.14 -8.57 -20.65
C ALA A 195 -1.87 -7.06 -20.52
N LEU A 196 -2.82 -6.20 -20.96
CA LEU A 196 -2.68 -4.74 -20.85
C LEU A 196 -2.71 -4.29 -19.38
N LYS A 197 -3.56 -4.92 -18.56
CA LYS A 197 -3.68 -4.60 -17.14
C LYS A 197 -2.40 -4.98 -16.37
N VAL A 198 -1.88 -6.18 -16.61
CA VAL A 198 -0.62 -6.66 -16.05
C VAL A 198 0.54 -5.73 -16.44
N LYS A 199 0.66 -5.36 -17.73
CA LYS A 199 1.67 -4.39 -18.19
C LYS A 199 1.54 -3.05 -17.49
N SER A 200 0.34 -2.50 -17.37
CA SER A 200 0.09 -1.24 -16.65
C SER A 200 0.55 -1.29 -15.19
N VAL A 201 0.28 -2.40 -14.51
CA VAL A 201 0.74 -2.61 -13.12
C VAL A 201 2.27 -2.72 -13.04
N ILE A 202 2.89 -3.47 -13.96
CA ILE A 202 4.35 -3.61 -14.03
C ILE A 202 5.01 -2.26 -14.28
N GLU A 203 4.53 -1.47 -15.24
CA GLU A 203 5.08 -0.13 -15.52
C GLU A 203 5.02 0.77 -14.28
N LYS A 204 3.93 0.70 -13.50
CA LYS A 204 3.82 1.43 -12.23
C LYS A 204 4.79 0.92 -11.15
N ALA A 205 5.15 -0.36 -11.19
CA ALA A 205 6.02 -0.98 -10.19
C ALA A 205 7.52 -0.90 -10.56
N LYS A 206 7.87 -0.58 -11.80
CA LYS A 206 9.26 -0.37 -12.23
C LYS A 206 9.97 0.65 -11.36
N GLY A 207 11.20 0.34 -10.96
CA GLY A 207 11.97 1.08 -9.96
C GLY A 207 11.67 0.68 -8.53
N GLY A 208 10.73 -0.24 -8.29
CA GLY A 208 10.22 -0.58 -6.97
C GLY A 208 9.91 -2.08 -6.81
N VAL A 209 8.98 -2.34 -5.89
CA VAL A 209 8.49 -3.68 -5.55
C VAL A 209 7.04 -3.83 -5.97
N LEU A 210 6.77 -4.86 -6.78
CA LEU A 210 5.43 -5.38 -7.04
C LEU A 210 5.13 -6.53 -6.08
N PHE A 211 4.21 -6.31 -5.14
CA PHE A 211 3.74 -7.32 -4.21
C PHE A 211 2.40 -7.88 -4.67
N ILE A 212 2.34 -9.19 -4.90
CA ILE A 212 1.14 -9.91 -5.33
C ILE A 212 0.65 -10.75 -4.15
N ASP A 213 -0.42 -10.32 -3.50
CA ASP A 213 -1.02 -11.07 -2.39
C ASP A 213 -1.90 -12.22 -2.91
N GLU A 214 -1.91 -13.32 -2.16
CA GLU A 214 -2.59 -14.58 -2.49
C GLU A 214 -2.39 -14.99 -3.96
N ALA A 215 -1.13 -14.99 -4.43
CA ALA A 215 -0.79 -15.15 -5.85
C ALA A 215 -1.32 -16.45 -6.48
N TYR A 216 -1.48 -17.51 -5.68
CA TYR A 216 -2.08 -18.78 -6.10
C TYR A 216 -3.51 -18.61 -6.64
N SER A 217 -4.24 -17.60 -6.16
CA SER A 217 -5.61 -17.31 -6.62
C SER A 217 -5.66 -16.98 -8.11
N ILE A 218 -4.57 -16.55 -8.75
CA ILE A 218 -4.49 -16.28 -10.20
C ILE A 218 -4.85 -17.53 -11.03
N THR A 219 -4.58 -18.73 -10.50
CA THR A 219 -4.82 -20.01 -11.21
C THR A 219 -5.92 -20.88 -10.60
N GLU A 220 -6.60 -20.47 -9.53
CA GLU A 220 -7.56 -21.33 -8.82
C GLU A 220 -8.79 -21.77 -9.65
N ASN A 221 -9.18 -21.03 -10.70
CA ASN A 221 -10.35 -21.34 -11.54
C ASN A 221 -10.00 -22.11 -12.84
N ASP A 222 -9.09 -23.07 -12.74
CA ASP A 222 -8.38 -23.71 -13.87
C ASP A 222 -9.24 -24.54 -14.86
N GLN A 223 -10.56 -24.65 -14.68
CA GLN A 223 -11.40 -25.41 -15.62
C GLN A 223 -11.80 -24.62 -16.88
N SER A 224 -11.62 -23.30 -16.93
CA SER A 224 -11.90 -22.52 -18.17
C SER A 224 -11.16 -21.17 -18.29
N ASP A 225 -10.24 -20.84 -17.39
CA ASP A 225 -9.79 -19.46 -17.21
C ASP A 225 -8.52 -19.12 -18.03
N SER A 226 -8.70 -18.85 -19.32
CA SER A 226 -7.63 -18.37 -20.22
C SER A 226 -6.91 -17.12 -19.71
N TYR A 227 -7.58 -16.34 -18.84
CA TYR A 227 -7.06 -15.07 -18.32
C TYR A 227 -5.96 -15.25 -17.27
N GLY A 228 -6.06 -16.26 -16.40
CA GLY A 228 -5.02 -16.55 -15.40
C GLY A 228 -3.69 -16.93 -16.07
N ARG A 229 -3.75 -17.76 -17.12
CA ARG A 229 -2.57 -18.16 -17.90
C ARG A 229 -1.97 -16.99 -18.68
N GLU A 230 -2.82 -16.12 -19.25
CA GLU A 230 -2.39 -14.89 -19.90
C GLU A 230 -1.63 -13.98 -18.90
N CYS A 231 -2.17 -13.82 -17.69
CA CYS A 231 -1.54 -13.06 -16.61
C CYS A 231 -0.16 -13.63 -16.24
N LEU A 232 -0.07 -14.95 -16.01
CA LEU A 232 1.21 -15.58 -15.67
C LEU A 232 2.24 -15.50 -16.80
N THR A 233 1.81 -15.59 -18.05
CA THR A 233 2.71 -15.48 -19.21
C THR A 233 3.33 -14.09 -19.28
N GLU A 234 2.52 -13.04 -19.14
CA GLU A 234 3.01 -11.66 -19.16
C GLU A 234 3.85 -11.33 -17.90
N LEU A 235 3.47 -11.85 -16.73
CA LEU A 235 4.29 -11.71 -15.52
C LEU A 235 5.65 -12.38 -15.70
N THR A 236 5.69 -13.63 -16.17
CA THR A 236 6.92 -14.40 -16.40
C THR A 236 7.88 -13.68 -17.34
N LYS A 237 7.35 -13.04 -18.38
CA LYS A 237 8.13 -12.21 -19.30
C LYS A 237 8.70 -10.97 -18.60
N ALA A 238 7.90 -10.27 -17.81
CA ALA A 238 8.32 -9.08 -17.08
C ALA A 238 9.41 -9.36 -16.04
N LEU A 239 9.37 -10.53 -15.39
CA LEU A 239 10.43 -10.98 -14.47
C LEU A 239 11.79 -11.15 -15.16
N GLU A 240 11.84 -11.33 -16.48
CA GLU A 240 13.10 -11.39 -17.24
C GLU A 240 13.48 -10.04 -17.81
N ASP A 241 12.53 -9.36 -18.45
CA ASP A 241 12.77 -8.10 -19.17
C ASP A 241 13.17 -6.97 -18.21
N TYR A 242 12.64 -6.97 -16.98
CA TYR A 242 12.81 -5.86 -16.03
C TYR A 242 13.56 -6.23 -14.74
N ARG A 243 14.24 -7.39 -14.71
CA ARG A 243 14.95 -7.90 -13.52
C ARG A 243 16.00 -6.96 -12.91
N ASP A 244 16.52 -6.02 -13.69
CA ASP A 244 17.57 -5.09 -13.25
C ASP A 244 16.99 -3.88 -12.47
N ASP A 245 15.67 -3.62 -12.54
CA ASP A 245 15.02 -2.49 -11.84
C ASP A 245 13.57 -2.78 -11.42
N LEU A 246 13.22 -4.05 -11.18
CA LEU A 246 11.92 -4.48 -10.68
C LEU A 246 12.10 -5.69 -9.79
N VAL A 247 11.59 -5.60 -8.57
CA VAL A 247 11.44 -6.77 -7.69
C VAL A 247 9.97 -7.16 -7.62
N VAL A 248 9.72 -8.46 -7.69
CA VAL A 248 8.38 -9.03 -7.59
C VAL A 248 8.38 -9.96 -6.39
N ILE A 249 7.44 -9.73 -5.49
CA ILE A 249 7.23 -10.54 -4.30
C ILE A 249 5.86 -11.16 -4.42
N VAL A 250 5.79 -12.49 -4.52
CA VAL A 250 4.52 -13.21 -4.46
C VAL A 250 4.30 -13.71 -3.04
N ALA A 251 3.09 -13.55 -2.52
CA ALA A 251 2.75 -13.94 -1.16
C ALA A 251 1.52 -14.84 -1.12
N GLY A 252 1.43 -15.67 -0.07
CA GLY A 252 0.27 -16.52 0.17
C GLY A 252 0.48 -17.56 1.26
N TYR A 253 -0.51 -18.43 1.45
CA TYR A 253 -0.39 -19.60 2.33
C TYR A 253 0.57 -20.63 1.75
N THR A 254 1.30 -21.31 2.63
CA THR A 254 2.39 -22.22 2.26
C THR A 254 1.94 -23.32 1.29
N GLU A 255 0.88 -24.06 1.62
CA GLU A 255 0.36 -25.16 0.80
C GLU A 255 -0.16 -24.69 -0.58
N PRO A 256 -1.08 -23.71 -0.68
CA PRO A 256 -1.48 -23.13 -1.97
C PRO A 256 -0.33 -22.59 -2.82
N MET A 257 0.66 -21.93 -2.20
CA MET A 257 1.83 -21.40 -2.92
C MET A 257 2.72 -22.52 -3.46
N ASN A 258 2.93 -23.60 -2.71
CA ASN A 258 3.68 -24.77 -3.19
C ASN A 258 3.03 -25.35 -4.44
N ASN A 259 1.70 -25.58 -4.38
CA ASN A 259 0.92 -26.04 -5.53
C ASN A 259 1.03 -25.07 -6.71
N PHE A 260 0.87 -23.76 -6.46
CA PHE A 260 0.99 -22.73 -7.48
C PHE A 260 2.34 -22.79 -8.23
N PHE A 261 3.45 -22.98 -7.52
CA PHE A 261 4.76 -23.09 -8.16
C PHE A 261 4.97 -24.41 -8.89
N ASP A 262 4.40 -25.51 -8.39
CA ASP A 262 4.53 -26.82 -9.02
C ASP A 262 3.76 -26.91 -10.35
N PHE A 263 2.61 -26.25 -10.43
CA PHE A 263 1.86 -26.11 -11.70
C PHE A 263 2.50 -25.11 -12.68
N ASN A 264 3.38 -24.22 -12.20
CA ASN A 264 3.98 -23.15 -12.99
C ASN A 264 5.53 -23.18 -12.94
N PRO A 265 6.18 -24.23 -13.46
CA PRO A 265 7.63 -24.40 -13.35
C PRO A 265 8.43 -23.27 -14.03
N GLY A 266 7.89 -22.68 -15.11
CA GLY A 266 8.49 -21.52 -15.77
C GLY A 266 8.58 -20.32 -14.83
N LEU A 267 7.54 -20.07 -14.04
CA LEU A 267 7.54 -19.03 -13.01
C LEU A 267 8.49 -19.39 -11.86
N LYS A 268 8.41 -20.62 -11.34
CA LYS A 268 9.26 -21.12 -10.24
C LYS A 268 10.75 -20.89 -10.51
N SER A 269 11.21 -21.10 -11.75
CA SER A 269 12.62 -20.90 -12.14
C SER A 269 13.13 -19.46 -12.01
N ARG A 270 12.24 -18.46 -11.96
CA ARG A 270 12.59 -17.02 -11.81
C ARG A 270 12.62 -16.56 -10.35
N PHE A 271 12.07 -17.36 -9.44
CA PHE A 271 12.12 -17.13 -8.00
C PHE A 271 13.25 -17.98 -7.39
N ASN A 272 14.26 -17.33 -6.84
CA ASN A 272 15.41 -18.00 -6.23
C ASN A 272 15.34 -18.06 -4.69
N SER A 273 14.43 -17.29 -4.09
CA SER A 273 14.37 -17.11 -2.64
C SER A 273 12.96 -17.34 -2.13
N PHE A 274 12.81 -18.40 -1.34
CA PHE A 274 11.57 -18.75 -0.65
C PHE A 274 11.74 -18.43 0.84
N ILE A 275 10.93 -17.51 1.33
CA ILE A 275 10.94 -17.03 2.71
C ILE A 275 9.64 -17.47 3.37
N GLU A 276 9.77 -18.36 4.34
CA GLU A 276 8.66 -18.83 5.16
C GLU A 276 8.52 -17.94 6.39
N PHE A 277 7.29 -17.50 6.65
CA PHE A 277 6.89 -16.67 7.77
C PHE A 277 6.11 -17.55 8.76
N PRO A 278 6.76 -18.02 9.83
CA PRO A 278 6.12 -18.87 10.83
C PRO A 278 5.03 -18.11 11.60
N ASP A 279 4.14 -18.86 12.24
CA ASP A 279 3.24 -18.31 13.25
C ASP A 279 4.03 -17.76 14.44
N TYR A 280 3.51 -16.70 15.05
CA TYR A 280 4.09 -16.13 16.26
C TYR A 280 3.82 -17.02 17.48
N SER A 281 4.78 -17.06 18.41
CA SER A 281 4.56 -17.61 19.74
C SER A 281 3.63 -16.70 20.56
N VAL A 282 3.09 -17.22 21.67
CA VAL A 282 2.27 -16.44 22.59
C VAL A 282 3.04 -15.22 23.10
N GLU A 283 4.31 -15.39 23.45
CA GLU A 283 5.20 -14.32 23.90
C GLU A 283 5.41 -13.26 22.82
N GLU A 284 5.50 -13.67 21.55
CA GLU A 284 5.63 -12.75 20.42
C GLU A 284 4.34 -11.97 20.17
N LEU A 285 3.17 -12.62 20.24
CA LEU A 285 1.86 -11.96 20.13
C LEU A 285 1.64 -10.96 21.26
N GLU A 286 2.01 -11.33 22.50
CA GLU A 286 1.96 -10.45 23.67
C GLU A 286 2.84 -9.22 23.47
N LYS A 287 4.09 -9.41 23.01
CA LYS A 287 5.00 -8.29 22.68
C LYS A 287 4.46 -7.39 21.57
N ILE A 288 3.81 -7.95 20.56
CA ILE A 288 3.16 -7.16 19.49
C ILE A 288 2.05 -6.29 20.10
N LEU A 289 1.23 -6.85 20.99
CA LEU A 289 0.17 -6.08 21.64
C LEU A 289 0.73 -4.94 22.50
N ILE A 290 1.72 -5.24 23.34
CA ILE A 290 2.39 -4.23 24.18
C ILE A 290 2.98 -3.12 23.31
N SER A 291 3.66 -3.48 22.22
CA SER A 291 4.21 -2.49 21.28
C SER A 291 3.12 -1.63 20.63
N MET A 292 1.94 -2.18 20.30
CA MET A 292 0.81 -1.38 19.81
C MET A 292 0.29 -0.42 20.88
N CYS A 293 0.19 -0.85 22.13
CA CYS A 293 -0.21 0.00 23.26
C CYS A 293 0.79 1.14 23.48
N ASP A 294 2.09 0.82 23.59
CA ASP A 294 3.16 1.80 23.84
C ASP A 294 3.23 2.87 22.74
N ASN A 295 3.08 2.46 21.46
CA ASN A 295 3.07 3.39 20.33
C ASN A 295 1.87 4.35 20.31
N ASN A 296 0.82 4.08 21.10
CA ASN A 296 -0.39 4.87 21.19
C ASN A 296 -0.65 5.40 22.61
N ASP A 297 0.40 5.49 23.44
CA ASP A 297 0.34 5.99 24.83
C ASP A 297 -0.64 5.21 25.74
N TYR A 298 -0.92 3.95 25.43
CA TYR A 298 -1.72 3.04 26.26
C TYR A 298 -0.83 2.14 27.12
N ILE A 299 -1.31 1.82 28.32
CA ILE A 299 -0.66 0.91 29.27
C ILE A 299 -1.67 -0.16 29.67
N LEU A 300 -1.26 -1.42 29.61
CA LEU A 300 -2.04 -2.55 30.12
C LEU A 300 -1.69 -2.78 31.59
N ASP A 301 -2.69 -2.88 32.47
CA ASP A 301 -2.42 -3.30 33.85
C ASP A 301 -1.97 -4.78 33.91
N GLU A 302 -1.18 -5.13 34.92
CA GLU A 302 -0.59 -6.46 35.06
C GLU A 302 -1.63 -7.60 35.10
N ASN A 303 -2.83 -7.36 35.66
CA ASN A 303 -3.87 -8.38 35.71
C ASN A 303 -4.55 -8.56 34.35
N THR A 304 -4.71 -7.48 33.58
CA THR A 304 -5.20 -7.58 32.19
C THR A 304 -4.23 -8.34 31.32
N LEU A 305 -2.93 -8.06 31.44
CA LEU A 305 -1.92 -8.76 30.64
C LEU A 305 -1.96 -10.28 30.87
N LYS A 306 -2.13 -10.73 32.12
CA LYS A 306 -2.29 -12.15 32.44
C LYS A 306 -3.52 -12.78 31.77
N VAL A 307 -4.68 -12.13 31.85
CA VAL A 307 -5.91 -12.65 31.24
C VAL A 307 -5.81 -12.68 29.72
N ILE A 308 -5.20 -11.66 29.12
CA ILE A 308 -4.93 -11.63 27.68
C ILE A 308 -3.98 -12.76 27.29
N ARG A 309 -2.94 -13.02 28.09
CA ARG A 309 -2.01 -14.11 27.84
C ARG A 309 -2.74 -15.47 27.83
N ASP A 310 -3.59 -15.74 28.81
CA ASP A 310 -4.41 -16.96 28.85
C ASP A 310 -5.27 -17.10 27.57
N PHE A 311 -5.87 -16.00 27.11
CA PHE A 311 -6.65 -15.97 25.87
C PHE A 311 -5.80 -16.23 24.61
N LEU A 312 -4.58 -15.68 24.55
CA LEU A 312 -3.65 -15.92 23.45
C LEU A 312 -3.16 -17.37 23.46
N GLU A 313 -2.88 -17.95 24.64
CA GLU A 313 -2.53 -19.37 24.78
C GLU A 313 -3.64 -20.27 24.25
N ASP A 314 -4.90 -20.02 24.64
CA ASP A 314 -6.07 -20.75 24.13
C ASP A 314 -6.23 -20.62 22.60
N SER A 315 -6.02 -19.41 22.08
CA SER A 315 -6.14 -19.11 20.64
C SER A 315 -5.06 -19.82 19.82
N VAL A 316 -3.82 -19.81 20.31
CA VAL A 316 -2.67 -20.50 19.70
C VAL A 316 -2.80 -22.02 19.84
N PHE A 317 -3.37 -22.53 20.93
CA PHE A 317 -3.59 -23.96 21.13
C PHE A 317 -4.66 -24.52 20.18
N LYS A 318 -5.78 -23.81 20.04
CA LYS A 318 -6.88 -24.25 19.17
C LYS A 318 -6.50 -24.21 17.69
N LYS A 319 -5.70 -23.21 17.28
CA LYS A 319 -5.39 -22.91 15.87
C LYS A 319 -6.59 -23.16 14.95
N ASP A 320 -7.74 -22.57 15.29
CA ASP A 320 -8.90 -22.64 14.41
C ASP A 320 -8.47 -22.20 13.00
N GLY A 321 -9.10 -22.73 11.95
CA GLY A 321 -8.65 -22.56 10.55
C GLY A 321 -8.47 -21.11 10.06
N ASN A 322 -8.87 -20.12 10.86
CA ASN A 322 -8.72 -18.69 10.63
C ASN A 322 -7.73 -17.98 11.58
N PHE A 323 -6.85 -18.69 12.30
CA PHE A 323 -5.85 -18.06 13.17
C PHE A 323 -4.96 -17.11 12.36
N ALA A 324 -5.00 -15.82 12.71
CA ALA A 324 -4.48 -14.74 11.88
C ALA A 324 -3.36 -13.92 12.55
N ASN A 325 -2.64 -14.51 13.52
CA ASN A 325 -1.43 -13.94 14.13
C ASN A 325 -1.58 -12.46 14.52
N GLY A 326 -0.76 -11.55 13.95
CA GLY A 326 -0.82 -10.12 14.23
C GLY A 326 -2.16 -9.45 13.88
N ARG A 327 -2.98 -10.03 12.99
CA ARG A 327 -4.36 -9.54 12.77
C ARG A 327 -5.26 -9.85 13.97
N LEU A 328 -5.10 -11.01 14.62
CA LEU A 328 -5.80 -11.32 15.87
C LEU A 328 -5.45 -10.30 16.94
N VAL A 329 -4.15 -10.01 17.11
CA VAL A 329 -3.66 -9.03 18.08
C VAL A 329 -4.16 -7.62 17.79
N ARG A 330 -4.17 -7.21 16.51
CA ARG A 330 -4.75 -5.91 16.11
C ARG A 330 -6.23 -5.81 16.46
N ASN A 331 -7.01 -6.84 16.12
CA ASN A 331 -8.45 -6.84 16.44
C ASN A 331 -8.65 -6.75 17.95
N LEU A 332 -7.89 -7.53 18.72
CA LEU A 332 -7.90 -7.48 20.18
C LEU A 332 -7.56 -6.07 20.71
N TYR A 333 -6.54 -5.41 20.14
CA TYR A 333 -6.19 -4.04 20.52
C TYR A 333 -7.33 -3.05 20.22
N ASP A 334 -7.89 -3.08 19.01
CA ASP A 334 -8.98 -2.18 18.61
C ASP A 334 -10.20 -2.33 19.53
N ASP A 335 -10.49 -3.57 19.90
CA ASP A 335 -11.54 -3.97 20.81
C ASP A 335 -11.30 -3.47 22.25
N LEU A 336 -10.08 -3.62 22.77
CA LEU A 336 -9.68 -3.11 24.08
C LEU A 336 -9.81 -1.58 24.13
N VAL A 337 -9.36 -0.87 23.10
CA VAL A 337 -9.46 0.60 23.00
C VAL A 337 -10.92 1.04 22.94
N MET A 338 -11.76 0.34 22.18
CA MET A 338 -13.20 0.63 22.11
C MET A 338 -13.88 0.47 23.47
N ASN A 339 -13.57 -0.61 24.20
CA ASN A 339 -14.15 -0.86 25.52
C ASN A 339 -13.61 0.10 26.59
N HIS A 340 -12.32 0.43 26.52
CA HIS A 340 -11.72 1.50 27.32
C HIS A 340 -12.48 2.82 27.11
N ALA A 341 -12.72 3.23 25.87
CA ALA A 341 -13.48 4.46 25.57
C ALA A 341 -14.90 4.42 26.17
N ARG A 342 -15.60 3.27 26.10
CA ARG A 342 -16.92 3.08 26.72
C ARG A 342 -16.89 3.17 28.24
N ARG A 343 -15.80 2.74 28.89
CA ARG A 343 -15.62 2.90 30.34
C ARG A 343 -15.33 4.36 30.69
N ILE A 344 -14.38 4.98 30.00
CA ILE A 344 -13.88 6.33 30.31
C ILE A 344 -14.96 7.41 30.14
N ILE A 345 -15.86 7.30 29.16
CA ILE A 345 -16.90 8.33 28.93
C ILE A 345 -17.86 8.50 30.12
N ASN A 346 -17.94 7.51 31.01
CA ASN A 346 -18.76 7.55 32.21
C ASN A 346 -18.06 8.20 33.42
N ILE A 347 -16.80 8.64 33.27
CA ILE A 347 -16.03 9.33 34.30
C ILE A 347 -16.17 10.84 34.07
N GLU A 348 -16.69 11.59 35.05
CA GLU A 348 -16.92 13.05 34.89
C GLU A 348 -15.61 13.83 34.65
N HIS A 349 -14.52 13.43 35.30
CA HIS A 349 -13.21 14.08 35.23
C HIS A 349 -12.08 13.04 35.13
N PRO A 350 -11.86 12.42 33.95
CA PRO A 350 -10.85 11.39 33.79
C PRO A 350 -9.45 11.99 33.93
N THR A 351 -8.60 11.33 34.71
CA THR A 351 -7.18 11.70 34.85
C THR A 351 -6.38 11.19 33.64
N ARG A 352 -5.15 11.68 33.48
CA ARG A 352 -4.23 11.14 32.46
C ARG A 352 -4.02 9.62 32.63
N ALA A 353 -3.97 9.14 33.85
CA ALA A 353 -3.82 7.71 34.12
C ALA A 353 -5.06 6.93 33.63
N ASP A 354 -6.27 7.46 33.84
CA ASP A 354 -7.50 6.84 33.35
C ASP A 354 -7.53 6.79 31.81
N LEU A 355 -7.10 7.87 31.15
CA LEU A 355 -7.05 7.96 29.70
C LEU A 355 -6.01 7.02 29.06
N ALA A 356 -4.97 6.63 29.80
CA ALA A 356 -3.90 5.77 29.30
C ALA A 356 -4.04 4.29 29.71
N THR A 357 -4.71 3.99 30.83
CA THR A 357 -4.67 2.63 31.42
C THR A 357 -5.87 1.80 31.01
N ILE A 358 -5.60 0.70 30.30
CA ILE A 358 -6.56 -0.36 29.97
C ILE A 358 -6.57 -1.38 31.11
N ILE A 359 -7.77 -1.72 31.59
CA ILE A 359 -7.96 -2.62 32.73
C ILE A 359 -8.77 -3.87 32.37
N ASN A 360 -8.84 -4.83 33.30
CA ASN A 360 -9.41 -6.16 33.03
C ASN A 360 -10.88 -6.10 32.61
N TYR A 361 -11.59 -5.09 33.09
CA TYR A 361 -12.96 -4.79 32.66
C TYR A 361 -13.10 -4.58 31.15
N ASP A 362 -12.11 -3.93 30.52
CA ASP A 362 -12.11 -3.61 29.08
C ASP A 362 -11.90 -4.86 28.21
N PHE A 363 -11.26 -5.91 28.76
CA PHE A 363 -11.11 -7.21 28.12
C PHE A 363 -12.34 -8.10 28.30
N LYS A 364 -12.93 -8.16 29.50
CA LYS A 364 -14.08 -9.04 29.78
C LYS A 364 -15.31 -8.76 28.92
N SER A 365 -15.46 -7.54 28.42
CA SER A 365 -16.52 -7.21 27.46
C SER A 365 -16.35 -7.82 26.06
N LEU A 366 -15.28 -8.58 25.83
CA LEU A 366 -15.00 -9.30 24.58
C LEU A 366 -15.41 -10.78 24.60
N LEU A 367 -15.59 -11.34 25.80
CA LEU A 367 -16.06 -12.70 26.04
C LEU A 367 -17.57 -12.68 26.32
#